data_AF-A0A812KV52-F1
#
_entry.id   AF-A0A812KV52-F1
#
_cell.length_a   1.000
_cell.length_b   1.000
_cell.length_c   1.000
_cell.angle_alpha   90.00
_cell.angle_beta   90.00
_cell.angle_gamma   90.00
#
_symmetry.space_group_name_H-M   'P 1'
#
loop_
_entity.id
_entity.type
_entity.pdbx_description
1 polymer ?
#
loop_
_entity_poly.entity_id
_entity_poly.type
_entity_poly.pdbx_seq_one_letter_code
_entity_poly.pdbx_strand_id
1 'polypeptide(L)'
;FLRVRPYAFYYCKKQGCKCECACFMRERYCPNCGHVRFLHYSSFKRDVSNPIIKFGYMGAGKTAFGKLRQDILQRCMLRRTKEERKADLKLPPIKVIIRKDKLSKQEMDFYSSIYMQSCVKFDTFVHSGTVLHNYAHIFDLLTSLRRAVDHPYLIVYGGGQGTHKLPAGKALLPANAGKVCGLCQDDIDENEETMREAKCGHVFHDECIRAYIADAPALKSGGVGCPVCFTKLTVNLEDADDEGDGTEETPKKKSRKAVYCTPAKTAKPRSSSPAPKAKAKTAKLALPAPAEETSKSVAKGGFGPGSIMKKVKASEFQSSTKIEAVVDEINKMIQGDNGAKGIVFSQFGSMLELLEFRLKRAGITCVIFRGGMSMQAREDALAAFNEDPNMKVILISLKAGGEGLNLQVANHVFLMDPWWNPASEMQAIQRAHRIGQTKAVKAVRFITSDTIEEKIIKLQEKKQLVFDASIDGSATSLGKLTEQDLRFLFQH
;
A
#
# COMPACT_ATOMS: atom_id res chain seq x y z
N PHE A 1 25.78 -2.82 23.84
CA PHE A 1 25.61 -1.49 23.22
C PHE A 1 24.32 -0.80 23.66
N LEU A 2 23.14 -1.29 23.29
CA LEU A 2 21.85 -0.57 23.53
C LEU A 2 21.34 -0.52 24.99
N ARG A 3 21.95 -1.28 25.92
CA ARG A 3 21.58 -1.32 27.36
C ARG A 3 20.06 -1.45 27.61
N VAL A 4 19.38 -2.29 26.83
CA VAL A 4 17.90 -2.50 26.90
C VAL A 4 17.49 -3.51 27.99
N ARG A 5 18.35 -3.75 29.00
CA ARG A 5 17.99 -4.56 30.16
C ARG A 5 17.00 -3.79 31.03
N PRO A 6 15.94 -4.43 31.56
CA PRO A 6 15.64 -5.88 31.51
C PRO A 6 14.82 -6.35 30.29
N TYR A 7 14.35 -5.44 29.44
CA TYR A 7 13.32 -5.72 28.43
C TYR A 7 13.72 -6.75 27.35
N ALA A 8 15.01 -6.91 27.06
CA ALA A 8 15.50 -7.88 26.07
C ALA A 8 15.49 -9.35 26.53
N PHE A 9 15.22 -9.64 27.82
CA PHE A 9 15.42 -10.97 28.40
C PHE A 9 14.18 -11.57 29.05
N TYR A 10 14.23 -12.89 29.18
CA TYR A 10 13.33 -13.71 29.97
C TYR A 10 13.94 -14.01 31.33
N TYR A 11 13.12 -13.95 32.37
CA TYR A 11 13.53 -14.16 33.76
C TYR A 11 12.73 -15.28 34.41
N CYS A 12 13.38 -16.06 35.26
CA CYS A 12 12.72 -17.11 36.04
C CYS A 12 12.08 -16.55 37.32
N LYS A 13 10.84 -16.97 37.61
CA LYS A 13 10.07 -16.58 38.80
C LYS A 13 10.39 -17.43 40.05
N LYS A 14 11.12 -18.54 39.91
CA LYS A 14 11.43 -19.43 41.03
C LYS A 14 12.33 -18.71 42.05
N GLN A 15 11.95 -18.77 43.33
CA GLN A 15 12.75 -18.19 44.42
C GLN A 15 14.17 -18.77 44.41
N GLY A 16 15.18 -17.90 44.50
CA GLY A 16 16.60 -18.26 44.44
C GLY A 16 17.18 -18.45 43.03
N CYS A 17 16.37 -18.39 41.96
CA CYS A 17 16.85 -18.55 40.58
C CYS A 17 17.17 -17.18 39.93
N LYS A 18 18.41 -16.99 39.45
CA LYS A 18 18.87 -15.77 38.75
C LYS A 18 18.97 -15.95 37.23
N CYS A 19 18.19 -16.87 36.66
CA CYS A 19 18.22 -17.19 35.25
C CYS A 19 17.80 -15.98 34.39
N GLU A 20 18.65 -15.59 33.43
CA GLU A 20 18.42 -14.61 32.37
C GLU A 20 18.63 -15.32 31.02
N CYS A 21 17.62 -15.31 30.15
CA CYS A 21 17.69 -15.93 28.82
C CYS A 21 17.26 -14.96 27.73
N ALA A 22 18.06 -14.82 26.67
CA ALA A 22 17.75 -13.96 25.52
C ALA A 22 16.78 -14.61 24.52
N CYS A 23 16.82 -15.94 24.40
CA CYS A 23 15.97 -16.68 23.46
C CYS A 23 14.73 -17.26 24.13
N PHE A 24 13.61 -17.23 23.41
CA PHE A 24 12.40 -17.94 23.80
C PHE A 24 12.63 -19.45 23.74
N MET A 25 12.38 -20.15 24.84
CA MET A 25 12.67 -21.57 24.99
C MET A 25 11.71 -22.42 24.11
N ARG A 26 12.26 -23.16 23.15
CA ARG A 26 11.51 -24.16 22.36
C ARG A 26 11.33 -25.47 23.13
N GLU A 27 12.25 -25.77 24.05
CA GLU A 27 12.26 -27.00 24.83
C GLU A 27 11.39 -26.92 26.10
N ARG A 28 11.05 -28.09 26.67
CA ARG A 28 10.19 -28.18 27.87
C ARG A 28 10.83 -27.56 29.11
N TYR A 29 12.15 -27.58 29.19
CA TYR A 29 12.95 -27.07 30.31
C TYR A 29 13.90 -25.97 29.84
N CYS A 30 14.24 -25.07 30.75
CA CYS A 30 15.19 -24.01 30.49
C CYS A 30 16.62 -24.57 30.39
N PRO A 31 17.37 -24.31 29.31
CA PRO A 31 18.74 -24.79 29.18
C PRO A 31 19.70 -24.17 30.21
N ASN A 32 19.35 -23.01 30.78
CA ASN A 32 20.21 -22.28 31.73
C ASN A 32 19.91 -22.62 33.20
N CYS A 33 18.69 -23.02 33.55
CA CYS A 33 18.33 -23.30 34.96
C CYS A 33 17.54 -24.59 35.18
N GLY A 34 17.25 -25.37 34.14
CA GLY A 34 16.52 -26.65 34.23
C GLY A 34 15.05 -26.52 34.62
N HIS A 35 14.55 -25.34 34.93
CA HIS A 35 13.15 -25.14 35.32
C HIS A 35 12.19 -25.18 34.12
N VAL A 36 10.94 -25.54 34.38
CA VAL A 36 9.89 -25.60 33.36
C VAL A 36 9.64 -24.23 32.70
N ARG A 37 9.27 -24.26 31.42
CA ARG A 37 9.07 -23.03 30.61
C ARG A 37 8.15 -21.99 31.26
N PHE A 38 7.07 -22.44 31.92
CA PHE A 38 6.02 -21.56 32.46
C PHE A 38 6.48 -20.71 33.66
N LEU A 39 7.63 -21.06 34.27
CA LEU A 39 8.24 -20.25 35.31
C LEU A 39 9.02 -19.06 34.75
N HIS A 40 9.17 -18.94 33.43
CA HIS A 40 9.87 -17.83 32.80
C HIS A 40 8.91 -16.83 32.18
N TYR A 41 9.18 -15.54 32.39
CA TYR A 41 8.39 -14.45 31.82
C TYR A 41 9.29 -13.48 31.07
N SER A 42 8.76 -12.88 30.00
CA SER A 42 9.41 -11.76 29.31
C SER A 42 9.13 -10.47 30.07
N SER A 43 10.18 -9.74 30.46
CA SER A 43 10.01 -8.44 31.12
C SER A 43 9.33 -7.44 30.18
N PHE A 44 9.65 -7.43 28.88
CA PHE A 44 8.95 -6.57 27.91
C PHE A 44 7.46 -6.89 27.79
N LYS A 45 7.08 -8.18 27.71
CA LYS A 45 5.64 -8.54 27.65
C LYS A 45 4.92 -8.16 28.93
N ARG A 46 5.51 -8.41 30.10
CA ARG A 46 4.88 -8.14 31.39
C ARG A 46 4.76 -6.65 31.69
N ASP A 47 5.84 -5.89 31.47
CA ASP A 47 5.98 -4.52 31.98
C ASP A 47 5.66 -3.45 30.93
N VAL A 48 5.63 -3.81 29.64
CA VAL A 48 5.38 -2.87 28.53
C VAL A 48 4.20 -3.32 27.65
N SER A 49 4.31 -4.45 26.95
CA SER A 49 3.32 -4.83 25.91
C SER A 49 1.93 -5.17 26.48
N ASN A 50 1.84 -6.04 27.49
CA ASN A 50 0.54 -6.48 28.02
C ASN A 50 -0.24 -5.35 28.70
N PRO A 51 0.38 -4.45 29.50
CA PRO A 51 -0.32 -3.30 30.04
C PRO A 51 -0.85 -2.35 28.96
N ILE A 52 -0.08 -2.12 27.89
CA ILE A 52 -0.51 -1.29 26.75
C ILE A 52 -1.71 -1.91 26.03
N ILE A 53 -1.66 -3.22 25.74
CA ILE A 53 -2.77 -3.91 25.05
C ILE A 53 -4.04 -3.93 25.91
N LYS A 54 -3.91 -4.15 27.22
CA LYS A 54 -5.07 -4.31 28.12
C LYS A 54 -5.70 -3.00 28.54
N PHE A 55 -4.90 -1.97 28.80
CA PHE A 55 -5.37 -0.73 29.41
C PHE A 55 -5.16 0.50 28.53
N GLY A 56 -4.57 0.35 27.34
CA GLY A 56 -4.26 1.49 26.47
C GLY A 56 -3.35 2.49 27.18
N TYR A 57 -3.73 3.77 27.15
CA TYR A 57 -3.04 4.86 27.88
C TYR A 57 -3.68 5.18 29.24
N MET A 58 -4.38 4.23 29.86
CA MET A 58 -5.02 4.43 31.16
C MET A 58 -4.26 3.65 32.25
N GLY A 59 -4.09 4.28 33.43
CA GLY A 59 -3.48 3.65 34.62
C GLY A 59 -2.15 2.96 34.33
N ALA A 60 -2.11 1.63 34.48
CA ALA A 60 -0.91 0.81 34.26
C ALA A 60 -0.37 0.88 32.81
N GLY A 61 -1.24 1.15 31.82
CA GLY A 61 -0.86 1.30 30.42
C GLY A 61 -0.07 2.58 30.16
N LYS A 62 -0.46 3.71 30.77
CA LYS A 62 0.28 4.98 30.71
C LYS A 62 1.71 4.84 31.25
N THR A 63 1.86 4.16 32.38
CA THR A 63 3.18 3.87 32.98
C THR A 63 4.03 2.99 32.05
N ALA A 64 3.42 2.01 31.37
CA ALA A 64 4.09 1.17 30.39
C ALA A 64 4.53 1.93 29.14
N PHE A 65 3.73 2.87 28.63
CA PHE A 65 4.14 3.80 27.57
C PHE A 65 5.31 4.69 28.00
N GLY A 66 5.30 5.19 29.23
CA GLY A 66 6.42 5.94 29.82
C GLY A 66 7.72 5.13 29.80
N LYS A 67 7.68 3.87 30.25
CA LYS A 67 8.81 2.94 30.20
C LYS A 67 9.29 2.67 28.78
N LEU A 68 8.37 2.44 27.83
CA LEU A 68 8.71 2.25 26.42
C LEU A 68 9.46 3.46 25.85
N ARG A 69 8.97 4.68 26.14
CA ARG A 69 9.58 5.91 25.65
C ARG A 69 10.96 6.17 26.27
N GLN A 70 11.07 6.11 27.59
CA GLN A 70 12.25 6.55 28.33
C GLN A 70 13.36 5.48 28.38
N ASP A 71 12.99 4.22 28.61
CA ASP A 71 13.99 3.17 28.83
C ASP A 71 14.46 2.50 27.54
N ILE A 72 13.58 2.46 26.52
CA ILE A 72 13.82 1.74 25.27
C ILE A 72 14.01 2.73 24.12
N LEU A 73 12.94 3.43 23.71
CA LEU A 73 12.95 4.24 22.48
C LEU A 73 13.95 5.39 22.55
N GLN A 74 14.09 6.09 23.68
CA GLN A 74 15.07 7.17 23.80
C GLN A 74 16.53 6.71 23.59
N ARG A 75 16.82 5.42 23.84
CA ARG A 75 18.17 4.86 23.68
C ARG A 75 18.43 4.26 22.30
N CYS A 76 17.39 3.81 21.60
CA CYS A 76 17.52 3.11 20.32
C CYS A 76 16.97 3.87 19.12
N MET A 77 16.02 4.79 19.31
CA MET A 77 15.37 5.54 18.25
C MET A 77 15.95 6.96 18.17
N LEU A 78 16.55 7.26 17.03
CA LEU A 78 16.85 8.63 16.63
C LEU A 78 15.72 9.12 15.73
N ARG A 79 14.96 10.11 16.19
CA ARG A 79 13.95 10.80 15.39
C ARG A 79 14.37 12.25 15.24
N ARG A 80 14.50 12.72 13.99
CA ARG A 80 14.79 14.12 13.65
C ARG A 80 13.61 14.67 12.87
N THR A 81 13.20 15.89 13.16
CA THR A 81 12.18 16.58 12.35
C THR A 81 12.86 17.55 11.37
N LYS A 82 12.22 17.82 10.23
CA LYS A 82 12.71 18.84 9.28
C LYS A 82 12.67 20.25 9.90
N GLU A 83 11.78 20.47 10.87
CA GLU A 83 11.66 21.72 11.60
C GLU A 83 12.89 21.99 12.49
N GLU A 84 13.35 20.99 13.25
CA GLU A 84 14.54 21.09 14.10
C GLU A 84 15.83 21.39 13.32
N ARG A 85 15.90 20.97 12.05
CA ARG A 85 17.10 21.13 11.19
C ARG A 85 16.88 22.13 10.04
N LYS A 86 15.89 23.02 10.16
CA LYS A 86 15.53 23.98 9.11
C LYS A 86 16.71 24.88 8.68
N ALA A 87 17.59 25.24 9.61
CA ALA A 87 18.78 26.05 9.35
C ALA A 87 19.77 25.34 8.39
N ASP A 88 19.94 24.03 8.53
CA ASP A 88 20.85 23.25 7.69
C ASP A 88 20.22 22.85 6.35
N LEU A 89 18.91 22.60 6.36
CA LEU A 89 18.21 22.00 5.22
C LEU A 89 17.84 22.99 4.11
N LYS A 90 17.83 24.32 4.38
CA LYS A 90 17.46 25.38 3.41
C LYS A 90 16.30 25.00 2.47
N LEU A 91 15.30 24.29 2.99
CA LEU A 91 14.20 23.78 2.18
C LEU A 91 13.17 24.90 1.95
N PRO A 92 12.62 25.00 0.73
CA PRO A 92 11.56 25.96 0.45
C PRO A 92 10.26 25.58 1.19
N PRO A 93 9.33 26.53 1.34
CA PRO A 93 8.09 26.28 2.07
C PRO A 93 7.20 25.26 1.35
N ILE A 94 6.43 24.53 2.16
CA ILE A 94 5.38 23.61 1.71
C ILE A 94 4.03 24.20 2.06
N LYS A 95 3.10 24.23 1.10
CA LYS A 95 1.72 24.70 1.31
C LYS A 95 0.75 23.57 0.96
N VAL A 96 0.03 23.06 1.94
CA VAL A 96 -1.04 22.07 1.75
C VAL A 96 -2.38 22.79 1.74
N ILE A 97 -3.17 22.61 0.67
CA ILE A 97 -4.47 23.25 0.46
C ILE A 97 -5.52 22.16 0.29
N ILE A 98 -6.64 22.29 0.99
CA ILE A 98 -7.82 21.44 0.77
C ILE A 98 -8.75 22.20 -0.17
N ARG A 99 -8.95 21.67 -1.37
CA ARG A 99 -9.92 22.17 -2.33
C ARG A 99 -11.21 21.37 -2.17
N LYS A 100 -12.28 22.05 -1.81
CA LYS A 100 -13.62 21.47 -1.69
C LYS A 100 -14.42 21.79 -2.95
N ASP A 101 -14.74 20.76 -3.72
CA ASP A 101 -15.59 20.88 -4.90
C ASP A 101 -16.95 20.22 -4.62
N LYS A 102 -17.99 20.61 -5.37
CA LYS A 102 -19.33 20.00 -5.30
C LYS A 102 -19.57 19.21 -6.58
N LEU A 103 -20.13 18.00 -6.45
CA LEU A 103 -20.51 17.21 -7.62
C LEU A 103 -21.53 17.94 -8.48
N SER A 104 -21.48 17.66 -9.78
CA SER A 104 -22.58 18.03 -10.67
C SER A 104 -23.88 17.35 -10.23
N LYS A 105 -25.04 17.91 -10.62
CA LYS A 105 -26.35 17.34 -10.24
C LYS A 105 -26.47 15.86 -10.64
N GLN A 106 -26.02 15.52 -11.85
CA GLN A 106 -26.05 14.15 -12.37
C GLN A 106 -25.16 13.19 -11.57
N GLU A 107 -23.94 13.62 -11.21
CA GLU A 107 -23.03 12.81 -10.38
C GLU A 107 -23.55 12.67 -8.95
N MET A 108 -24.17 13.73 -8.40
CA MET A 108 -24.75 13.71 -7.06
C MET A 108 -25.95 12.77 -6.98
N ASP A 109 -26.82 12.76 -7.99
CA ASP A 109 -27.95 11.83 -8.07
C ASP A 109 -27.45 10.38 -8.13
N PHE A 110 -26.43 10.12 -8.98
CA PHE A 110 -25.79 8.81 -9.06
C PHE A 110 -25.18 8.39 -7.72
N TYR A 111 -24.39 9.25 -7.10
CA TYR A 111 -23.76 9.00 -5.80
C TYR A 111 -24.80 8.75 -4.70
N SER A 112 -25.84 9.57 -4.63
CA SER A 112 -26.90 9.46 -3.63
C SER A 112 -27.63 8.11 -3.72
N SER A 113 -27.88 7.62 -4.95
CA SER A 113 -28.49 6.30 -5.15
C SER A 113 -27.63 5.16 -4.58
N ILE A 114 -26.31 5.21 -4.78
CA ILE A 114 -25.38 4.20 -4.26
C ILE A 114 -25.24 4.35 -2.74
N TYR A 115 -25.20 5.59 -2.24
CA TYR A 115 -25.11 5.89 -0.82
C TYR A 115 -26.31 5.35 -0.05
N MET A 116 -27.54 5.61 -0.51
CA MET A 116 -28.75 5.08 0.12
C MET A 116 -28.76 3.55 0.12
N GLN A 117 -28.43 2.91 -1.01
CA GLN A 117 -28.34 1.44 -1.09
C GLN A 117 -27.27 0.88 -0.15
N SER A 118 -26.15 1.57 0.00
CA SER A 118 -25.07 1.16 0.90
C SER A 118 -25.47 1.30 2.36
N CYS A 119 -26.20 2.37 2.73
CA CYS A 119 -26.74 2.55 4.08
C CYS A 119 -27.72 1.44 4.46
N VAL A 120 -28.67 1.10 3.57
CA VAL A 120 -29.62 0.00 3.83
C VAL A 120 -28.90 -1.35 4.06
N LYS A 121 -27.87 -1.64 3.26
CA LYS A 121 -27.03 -2.84 3.45
C LYS A 121 -26.28 -2.79 4.78
N PHE A 122 -25.68 -1.64 5.11
CA PHE A 122 -24.99 -1.45 6.38
C PHE A 122 -25.92 -1.62 7.59
N ASP A 123 -27.11 -1.04 7.55
CA ASP A 123 -28.12 -1.18 8.60
C ASP A 123 -28.51 -2.64 8.80
N THR A 124 -28.61 -3.44 7.73
CA THR A 124 -28.85 -4.89 7.83
C THR A 124 -27.75 -5.60 8.64
N PHE A 125 -26.48 -5.20 8.47
CA PHE A 125 -25.36 -5.74 9.25
C PHE A 125 -25.37 -5.25 10.71
N VAL A 126 -25.83 -4.03 10.96
CA VAL A 126 -26.00 -3.47 12.30
C VAL A 126 -27.10 -4.20 13.06
N HIS A 127 -28.27 -4.41 12.45
CA HIS A 127 -29.41 -5.10 13.08
C HIS A 127 -29.10 -6.57 13.38
N SER A 128 -28.32 -7.23 12.53
CA SER A 128 -27.87 -8.61 12.76
C SER A 128 -26.73 -8.71 13.78
N GLY A 129 -26.13 -7.61 14.22
CA GLY A 129 -24.98 -7.62 15.15
C GLY A 129 -23.70 -8.21 14.54
N THR A 130 -23.62 -8.29 13.20
CA THR A 130 -22.51 -8.95 12.48
C THR A 130 -21.53 -7.98 11.83
N VAL A 131 -21.58 -6.69 12.18
CA VAL A 131 -20.75 -5.62 11.57
C VAL A 131 -19.26 -5.99 11.48
N LEU A 132 -18.67 -6.44 12.59
CA LEU A 132 -17.24 -6.82 12.63
C LEU A 132 -16.93 -8.09 11.83
N HIS A 133 -17.91 -8.98 11.68
CA HIS A 133 -17.75 -10.22 10.90
C HIS A 133 -17.86 -9.95 9.40
N ASN A 134 -18.65 -8.94 9.00
CA ASN A 134 -18.86 -8.52 7.62
C ASN A 134 -17.97 -7.34 7.20
N TYR A 135 -16.83 -7.15 7.86
CA TYR A 135 -15.94 -6.00 7.64
C TYR A 135 -15.52 -5.84 6.17
N ALA A 136 -15.21 -6.94 5.47
CA ALA A 136 -14.82 -6.86 4.06
C ALA A 136 -15.96 -6.38 3.14
N HIS A 137 -17.20 -6.85 3.37
CA HIS A 137 -18.37 -6.34 2.63
C HIS A 137 -18.62 -4.85 2.89
N ILE A 138 -18.42 -4.38 4.13
CA ILE A 138 -18.55 -2.96 4.47
C ILE A 138 -17.44 -2.15 3.78
N PHE A 139 -16.23 -2.69 3.73
CA PHE A 139 -15.11 -2.06 3.02
C PHE A 139 -15.36 -1.99 1.51
N ASP A 140 -16.01 -2.99 0.92
CA ASP A 140 -16.42 -2.96 -0.50
C ASP A 140 -17.48 -1.87 -0.77
N LEU A 141 -18.47 -1.73 0.13
CA LEU A 141 -19.46 -0.64 0.04
C LEU A 141 -18.76 0.72 0.10
N LEU A 142 -17.86 0.89 1.06
CA LEU A 142 -17.09 2.11 1.24
C LEU A 142 -16.16 2.41 0.05
N THR A 143 -15.51 1.39 -0.49
CA THR A 143 -14.68 1.49 -1.70
C THR A 143 -15.52 1.87 -2.92
N SER A 144 -16.74 1.32 -3.02
CA SER A 144 -17.70 1.69 -4.07
C SER A 144 -18.15 3.14 -3.95
N LEU A 145 -18.42 3.62 -2.73
CA LEU A 145 -18.75 5.04 -2.52
C LEU A 145 -17.60 5.95 -2.90
N ARG A 146 -16.36 5.62 -2.54
CA ARG A 146 -15.16 6.41 -2.90
C ARG A 146 -14.96 6.45 -4.42
N ARG A 147 -15.10 5.32 -5.11
CA ARG A 147 -15.04 5.25 -6.58
C ARG A 147 -16.15 6.04 -7.26
N ALA A 148 -17.36 6.03 -6.71
CA ALA A 148 -18.50 6.79 -7.24
C ALA A 148 -18.25 8.30 -7.16
N VAL A 149 -17.56 8.77 -6.11
CA VAL A 149 -17.16 10.18 -5.96
C VAL A 149 -16.04 10.57 -6.92
N ASP A 150 -15.12 9.67 -7.23
CA ASP A 150 -14.03 9.95 -8.18
C ASP A 150 -14.53 10.01 -9.63
N HIS A 151 -15.22 8.96 -10.08
CA HIS A 151 -15.77 8.90 -11.44
C HIS A 151 -16.83 7.79 -11.60
N PRO A 152 -18.03 8.08 -12.17
CA PRO A 152 -19.07 7.07 -12.38
C PRO A 152 -18.63 5.82 -13.15
N TYR A 153 -17.78 5.99 -14.17
CA TYR A 153 -17.18 4.88 -14.93
C TYR A 153 -16.40 3.88 -14.10
N LEU A 154 -15.83 4.28 -12.97
CA LEU A 154 -15.16 3.34 -12.08
C LEU A 154 -16.15 2.32 -11.53
N ILE A 155 -17.42 2.69 -11.33
CA ILE A 155 -18.48 1.76 -10.92
C ILE A 155 -19.05 1.00 -12.11
N VAL A 156 -19.33 1.68 -13.22
CA VAL A 156 -20.00 1.08 -14.38
C VAL A 156 -19.12 0.06 -15.11
N TYR A 157 -17.83 0.36 -15.27
CA TYR A 157 -16.90 -0.43 -16.10
C TYR A 157 -15.79 -1.12 -15.29
N GLY A 158 -15.60 -0.75 -14.02
CA GLY A 158 -14.65 -1.42 -13.15
C GLY A 158 -15.11 -2.84 -12.87
N GLY A 159 -14.33 -3.83 -13.31
CA GLY A 159 -14.70 -5.24 -13.46
C GLY A 159 -14.95 -6.04 -12.17
N GLY A 160 -15.43 -5.42 -11.10
CA GLY A 160 -15.83 -6.14 -9.89
C GLY A 160 -17.21 -6.76 -10.04
N GLN A 161 -17.41 -7.94 -9.44
CA GLN A 161 -18.74 -8.44 -9.07
C GLN A 161 -19.33 -7.56 -7.95
N GLY A 162 -19.48 -6.25 -8.20
CA GLY A 162 -20.06 -5.33 -7.25
C GLY A 162 -21.52 -5.69 -6.98
N THR A 163 -21.92 -5.65 -5.71
CA THR A 163 -23.29 -5.88 -5.24
C THR A 163 -24.30 -4.81 -5.70
N HIS A 164 -23.86 -3.88 -6.55
CA HIS A 164 -24.63 -2.79 -7.16
C HIS A 164 -24.59 -2.96 -8.68
N LYS A 165 -25.28 -3.99 -9.20
CA LYS A 165 -25.57 -4.06 -10.64
C LYS A 165 -26.69 -3.06 -10.94
N LEU A 166 -26.45 -2.15 -11.87
CA LEU A 166 -27.54 -1.39 -12.50
C LEU A 166 -28.47 -2.38 -13.24
N PRO A 167 -29.79 -2.17 -13.25
CA PRO A 167 -30.70 -3.03 -14.00
C PRO A 167 -30.46 -2.87 -15.51
N ALA A 168 -30.34 -4.01 -16.19
CA ALA A 168 -30.33 -4.23 -17.65
C ALA A 168 -29.01 -4.01 -18.42
N GLY A 169 -28.43 -5.14 -18.85
CA GLY A 169 -27.39 -5.23 -19.89
C GLY A 169 -26.67 -6.59 -19.81
N LYS A 170 -27.07 -7.57 -20.63
CA LYS A 170 -26.45 -8.92 -20.69
C LYS A 170 -24.93 -8.80 -20.88
N ALA A 171 -24.15 -9.29 -19.90
CA ALA A 171 -22.71 -9.47 -20.03
C ALA A 171 -22.43 -10.78 -20.78
N LEU A 172 -21.99 -10.68 -22.03
CA LEU A 172 -21.19 -11.73 -22.67
C LEU A 172 -19.73 -11.49 -22.24
N LEU A 173 -19.23 -12.33 -21.34
CA LEU A 173 -17.81 -12.34 -20.98
C LEU A 173 -17.08 -13.40 -21.83
N PRO A 174 -15.96 -13.07 -22.48
CA PRO A 174 -15.03 -14.08 -22.99
C PRO A 174 -14.22 -14.71 -21.83
N ALA A 175 -13.92 -15.99 -21.95
CA ALA A 175 -13.34 -16.86 -20.92
C ALA A 175 -11.87 -16.58 -20.52
N ASN A 176 -11.23 -15.51 -21.00
CA ASN A 176 -9.83 -15.16 -20.70
C ASN A 176 -9.71 -13.72 -20.14
N ALA A 177 -10.34 -13.46 -18.99
CA ALA A 177 -10.07 -12.26 -18.21
C ALA A 177 -8.90 -12.55 -17.24
N GLY A 178 -7.86 -11.72 -17.25
CA GLY A 178 -6.71 -11.85 -16.36
C GLY A 178 -7.09 -11.90 -14.87
N LYS A 179 -6.19 -12.41 -14.02
CA LYS A 179 -6.42 -12.50 -12.56
C LYS A 179 -6.51 -11.08 -11.96
N VAL A 180 -7.63 -10.77 -11.33
CA VAL A 180 -7.88 -9.47 -10.67
C VAL A 180 -7.78 -9.63 -9.16
N CYS A 181 -7.16 -8.67 -8.49
CA CYS A 181 -7.03 -8.68 -7.03
C CYS A 181 -8.38 -8.52 -6.33
N GLY A 182 -8.75 -9.46 -5.46
CA GLY A 182 -10.00 -9.40 -4.67
C GLY A 182 -10.07 -8.30 -3.60
N LEU A 183 -9.03 -7.47 -3.44
CA LEU A 183 -8.97 -6.36 -2.48
C LEU A 183 -8.94 -5.00 -3.18
N CYS A 184 -7.98 -4.77 -4.08
CA CYS A 184 -7.85 -3.49 -4.78
C CYS A 184 -8.53 -3.48 -6.14
N GLN A 185 -8.89 -4.66 -6.68
CA GLN A 185 -9.53 -4.83 -7.97
C GLN A 185 -8.70 -4.33 -9.17
N ASP A 186 -7.40 -4.13 -8.98
CA ASP A 186 -6.44 -3.95 -10.07
C ASP A 186 -6.02 -5.32 -10.63
N ASP A 187 -5.58 -5.32 -11.88
CA ASP A 187 -4.95 -6.48 -12.53
C ASP A 187 -3.73 -6.95 -11.69
N ILE A 188 -3.58 -8.27 -11.58
CA ILE A 188 -2.39 -8.89 -11.02
C ILE A 188 -1.56 -9.39 -12.20
N ASP A 189 -0.36 -8.84 -12.35
CA ASP A 189 0.62 -9.38 -13.29
C ASP A 189 1.03 -10.78 -12.83
N GLU A 190 1.23 -11.72 -13.76
CA GLU A 190 1.45 -13.15 -13.49
C GLU A 190 2.76 -13.48 -12.70
N ASN A 191 3.50 -12.48 -12.24
CA ASN A 191 4.71 -12.67 -11.44
C ASN A 191 4.36 -13.14 -10.02
N GLU A 192 4.97 -14.24 -9.58
CA GLU A 192 4.70 -14.92 -8.29
C GLU A 192 5.01 -14.06 -7.05
N GLU A 193 5.92 -13.08 -7.16
CA GLU A 193 6.30 -12.19 -6.04
C GLU A 193 5.19 -11.22 -5.63
N THR A 194 4.36 -10.78 -6.57
CA THR A 194 3.30 -9.79 -6.30
C THR A 194 1.93 -10.43 -6.12
N MET A 195 1.77 -11.72 -6.46
CA MET A 195 0.51 -12.46 -6.40
C MET A 195 0.42 -13.38 -5.17
N ARG A 196 -0.72 -13.34 -4.48
CA ARG A 196 -1.07 -14.26 -3.38
C ARG A 196 -2.43 -14.89 -3.63
N GLU A 197 -2.47 -16.20 -3.77
CA GLU A 197 -3.71 -16.96 -3.92
C GLU A 197 -4.11 -17.56 -2.57
N ALA A 198 -5.31 -17.25 -2.09
CA ALA A 198 -5.87 -17.89 -0.91
C ALA A 198 -6.41 -19.28 -1.29
N LYS A 199 -6.46 -20.23 -0.35
CA LYS A 199 -7.01 -21.59 -0.57
C LYS A 199 -8.43 -21.66 -1.14
N CYS A 200 -9.17 -20.55 -1.09
CA CYS A 200 -10.49 -20.41 -1.69
C CYS A 200 -10.46 -20.00 -3.18
N GLY A 201 -9.28 -19.95 -3.81
CA GLY A 201 -9.09 -19.58 -5.22
C GLY A 201 -9.12 -18.08 -5.50
N HIS A 202 -9.27 -17.23 -4.48
CA HIS A 202 -9.22 -15.77 -4.63
C HIS A 202 -7.78 -15.27 -4.62
N VAL A 203 -7.49 -14.40 -5.59
CA VAL A 203 -6.15 -13.88 -5.84
C VAL A 203 -6.04 -12.44 -5.33
N PHE A 204 -4.92 -12.09 -4.70
CA PHE A 204 -4.66 -10.78 -4.13
C PHE A 204 -3.24 -10.30 -4.46
N HIS A 205 -2.98 -8.98 -4.45
CA HIS A 205 -1.58 -8.53 -4.39
C HIS A 205 -1.00 -8.83 -3.01
N ASP A 206 0.29 -9.20 -2.92
CA ASP A 206 0.98 -9.48 -1.66
C ASP A 206 0.85 -8.33 -0.65
N GLU A 207 1.06 -7.10 -1.11
CA GLU A 207 0.93 -5.92 -0.25
C GLU A 207 -0.52 -5.67 0.18
N CYS A 208 -1.51 -5.91 -0.69
CA CYS A 208 -2.92 -5.74 -0.36
C CYS A 208 -3.36 -6.71 0.73
N ILE A 209 -3.00 -7.99 0.59
CA ILE A 209 -3.37 -9.00 1.57
C ILE A 209 -2.61 -8.81 2.89
N ARG A 210 -1.35 -8.36 2.84
CA ARG A 210 -0.58 -7.98 4.04
C ARG A 210 -1.20 -6.78 4.76
N ALA A 211 -1.60 -5.74 4.05
CA ALA A 211 -2.31 -4.59 4.62
C ALA A 211 -3.65 -5.00 5.25
N TYR A 212 -4.43 -5.82 4.54
CA TYR A 212 -5.70 -6.36 5.05
C TYR A 212 -5.49 -7.19 6.33
N ILE A 213 -4.49 -8.08 6.37
CA ILE A 213 -4.17 -8.87 7.57
C ILE A 213 -3.70 -7.98 8.73
N ALA A 214 -2.94 -6.91 8.45
CA ALA A 214 -2.48 -5.97 9.47
C ALA A 214 -3.64 -5.17 10.11
N ASP A 215 -4.62 -4.79 9.29
CA ASP A 215 -5.76 -3.96 9.70
C ASP A 215 -6.95 -4.76 10.24
N ALA A 216 -7.12 -6.02 9.82
CA ALA A 216 -8.25 -6.84 10.23
C ALA A 216 -8.25 -7.18 11.74
N PRO A 217 -9.42 -7.14 12.41
CA PRO A 217 -9.56 -7.68 13.75
C PRO A 217 -9.46 -9.21 13.74
N ALA A 218 -8.74 -9.77 14.70
CA ALA A 218 -8.64 -11.23 14.84
C ALA A 218 -10.02 -11.82 15.13
N LEU A 219 -10.48 -12.78 14.33
CA LEU A 219 -11.72 -13.52 14.61
C LEU A 219 -11.60 -14.25 15.96
N LYS A 220 -12.73 -14.39 16.67
CA LYS A 220 -12.82 -15.20 17.92
C LYS A 220 -12.37 -16.66 17.73
N SER A 221 -12.39 -17.16 16.50
CA SER A 221 -11.95 -18.51 16.09
C SER A 221 -10.47 -18.64 15.73
N GLY A 222 -9.66 -17.58 15.90
CA GLY A 222 -8.23 -17.61 15.62
C GLY A 222 -7.92 -17.62 14.12
N GLY A 223 -7.81 -16.41 13.53
CA GLY A 223 -7.42 -16.20 12.14
C GLY A 223 -8.04 -14.93 11.55
N VAL A 224 -7.63 -14.60 10.32
CA VAL A 224 -8.26 -13.57 9.48
C VAL A 224 -9.10 -14.30 8.43
N GLY A 225 -10.28 -13.79 8.07
CA GLY A 225 -11.12 -14.37 7.01
C GLY A 225 -10.73 -13.85 5.63
N CYS A 226 -10.92 -14.65 4.58
CA CYS A 226 -10.71 -14.20 3.20
C CYS A 226 -11.58 -12.97 2.88
N PRO A 227 -11.02 -11.89 2.30
CA PRO A 227 -11.78 -10.70 1.95
C PRO A 227 -12.98 -10.94 1.03
N VAL A 228 -12.92 -11.99 0.20
CA VAL A 228 -13.93 -12.22 -0.84
C VAL A 228 -14.98 -13.25 -0.42
N CYS A 229 -14.58 -14.30 0.31
CA CYS A 229 -15.48 -15.42 0.65
C CYS A 229 -15.49 -15.81 2.13
N PHE A 230 -14.73 -15.11 2.98
CA PHE A 230 -14.71 -15.27 4.45
C PHE A 230 -14.29 -16.65 4.98
N THR A 231 -13.92 -17.59 4.12
CA THR A 231 -13.22 -18.82 4.52
C THR A 231 -11.91 -18.44 5.21
N LYS A 232 -11.51 -19.19 6.24
CA LYS A 232 -10.28 -18.94 7.01
C LYS A 232 -9.10 -18.69 6.05
N LEU A 233 -8.56 -17.47 6.09
CA LEU A 233 -7.50 -17.05 5.21
C LEU A 233 -6.25 -17.83 5.56
N THR A 234 -5.80 -18.64 4.61
CA THR A 234 -4.53 -19.34 4.66
C THR A 234 -3.81 -18.95 3.37
N VAL A 235 -2.94 -17.97 3.51
CA VAL A 235 -2.07 -17.47 2.45
C VAL A 235 -0.66 -17.77 2.94
N ASN A 236 0.11 -18.51 2.15
CA ASN A 236 1.52 -18.74 2.46
C ASN A 236 2.24 -17.40 2.31
N LEU A 237 2.65 -16.82 3.44
CA LEU A 237 3.43 -15.58 3.50
C LEU A 237 4.92 -15.86 3.72
N GLU A 238 5.32 -17.12 3.58
CA GLU A 238 6.69 -17.57 3.72
C GLU A 238 7.33 -17.56 2.33
N ASP A 239 8.18 -16.56 2.09
CA ASP A 239 9.18 -16.63 1.04
C ASP A 239 10.10 -17.81 1.43
N ALA A 240 9.93 -18.95 0.76
CA ALA A 240 10.69 -20.15 1.03
C ALA A 240 12.10 -20.00 0.42
N ASP A 241 13.10 -19.86 1.28
CA ASP A 241 14.37 -20.54 1.05
C ASP A 241 14.04 -22.04 1.02
N ASP A 242 13.94 -22.60 -0.19
CA ASP A 242 13.54 -23.98 -0.44
C ASP A 242 14.68 -24.95 -0.09
N GLU A 243 14.42 -25.91 0.80
CA GLU A 243 14.80 -27.31 0.57
C GLU A 243 13.64 -28.20 1.04
N GLY A 244 12.93 -28.74 0.06
CA GLY A 244 11.79 -29.64 0.25
C GLY A 244 12.14 -31.02 0.84
N ASP A 245 11.13 -31.68 1.42
CA ASP A 245 10.45 -32.83 0.81
C ASP A 245 9.44 -33.45 1.81
N GLY A 246 8.30 -33.89 1.27
CA GLY A 246 7.72 -35.22 1.52
C GLY A 246 7.35 -35.67 2.94
N THR A 247 6.05 -35.56 3.24
CA THR A 247 5.19 -36.60 3.87
C THR A 247 5.76 -37.47 5.01
N GLU A 248 5.20 -37.33 6.23
CA GLU A 248 5.21 -38.41 7.24
C GLU A 248 3.84 -39.11 7.33
N GLU A 249 3.77 -40.32 6.79
CA GLU A 249 3.16 -41.45 7.51
C GLU A 249 4.29 -42.17 8.28
N THR A 250 4.11 -42.30 9.61
CA THR A 250 4.98 -43.06 10.53
C THR A 250 4.85 -44.59 10.34
N PRO A 251 5.59 -45.46 11.08
CA PRO A 251 7.00 -45.44 11.51
C PRO A 251 7.72 -46.81 11.31
N LYS A 252 9.05 -46.90 11.43
CA LYS A 252 9.73 -48.08 12.04
C LYS A 252 11.18 -47.83 12.46
N LYS A 253 11.48 -48.33 13.66
CA LYS A 253 12.71 -48.29 14.47
C LYS A 253 13.94 -48.86 13.74
N LYS A 254 15.15 -48.30 14.01
CA LYS A 254 16.19 -48.95 14.86
C LYS A 254 17.52 -48.17 14.91
N SER A 255 17.92 -47.88 16.15
CA SER A 255 19.29 -47.87 16.74
C SER A 255 20.50 -47.25 16.02
N ARG A 256 20.92 -46.10 16.56
CA ARG A 256 22.27 -45.76 17.09
C ARG A 256 23.52 -46.36 16.42
N LYS A 257 24.42 -45.48 15.98
CA LYS A 257 25.77 -45.29 16.58
C LYS A 257 26.35 -43.92 16.21
N ALA A 258 26.94 -43.27 17.20
CA ALA A 258 27.71 -42.02 17.12
C ALA A 258 29.11 -42.28 16.56
N VAL A 259 29.80 -41.24 16.02
CA VAL A 259 31.21 -40.89 16.31
C VAL A 259 31.56 -39.53 15.65
N TYR A 260 32.08 -38.65 16.51
CA TYR A 260 33.01 -37.51 16.39
C TYR A 260 33.33 -36.76 15.09
N CYS A 261 33.49 -35.45 15.30
CA CYS A 261 34.05 -34.41 14.45
C CYS A 261 35.60 -34.42 14.48
N THR A 262 36.28 -34.05 13.38
CA THR A 262 37.57 -33.27 13.33
C THR A 262 38.07 -33.06 11.87
N PRO A 263 39.01 -32.12 11.61
CA PRO A 263 38.96 -31.22 10.45
C PRO A 263 40.10 -31.32 9.40
N ALA A 264 39.85 -30.68 8.25
CA ALA A 264 40.75 -29.97 7.30
C ALA A 264 42.15 -30.51 6.92
N LYS A 265 42.44 -30.60 5.59
CA LYS A 265 43.65 -30.06 4.92
C LYS A 265 43.71 -30.26 3.38
N THR A 266 43.91 -29.15 2.66
CA THR A 266 44.84 -28.83 1.53
C THR A 266 44.90 -29.57 0.16
N ALA A 267 44.76 -28.75 -0.91
CA ALA A 267 45.59 -28.58 -2.14
C ALA A 267 45.46 -29.45 -3.43
N LYS A 268 45.02 -28.77 -4.53
CA LYS A 268 45.31 -28.73 -6.01
C LYS A 268 46.38 -29.66 -6.67
N PRO A 269 46.56 -29.71 -8.04
CA PRO A 269 45.77 -29.22 -9.22
C PRO A 269 45.71 -30.17 -10.47
N ARG A 270 44.96 -29.83 -11.55
CA ARG A 270 45.42 -29.68 -12.98
C ARG A 270 44.32 -29.86 -14.07
N SER A 271 44.24 -28.85 -14.96
CA SER A 271 44.05 -28.82 -16.45
C SER A 271 42.96 -29.67 -17.14
N SER A 272 42.26 -29.31 -18.22
CA SER A 272 42.55 -28.43 -19.37
C SER A 272 41.26 -28.18 -20.20
N SER A 273 41.14 -27.01 -20.85
CA SER A 273 40.19 -26.74 -21.95
C SER A 273 40.59 -27.47 -23.25
N PRO A 274 39.72 -27.54 -24.31
CA PRO A 274 39.59 -26.41 -25.26
C PRO A 274 38.18 -26.21 -25.89
N ALA A 275 37.96 -25.01 -26.44
CA ALA A 275 36.94 -24.65 -27.45
C ALA A 275 37.69 -24.20 -28.75
N PRO A 276 37.10 -23.63 -29.84
CA PRO A 276 35.72 -23.59 -30.38
C PRO A 276 35.66 -23.84 -31.92
N LYS A 277 34.49 -23.74 -32.58
CA LYS A 277 34.38 -23.43 -34.03
C LYS A 277 33.20 -22.50 -34.34
N ALA A 278 33.52 -21.40 -35.03
CA ALA A 278 32.62 -20.40 -35.60
C ALA A 278 32.35 -20.66 -37.10
N LYS A 279 31.26 -20.12 -37.65
CA LYS A 279 31.14 -19.73 -39.07
C LYS A 279 30.29 -18.46 -39.23
N ALA A 280 30.84 -17.52 -39.97
CA ALA A 280 30.26 -16.24 -40.39
C ALA A 280 29.82 -16.28 -41.87
N LYS A 281 28.98 -15.31 -42.29
CA LYS A 281 28.77 -14.73 -43.65
C LYS A 281 27.52 -13.83 -43.57
N THR A 282 27.35 -12.63 -44.15
CA THR A 282 28.16 -11.66 -44.92
C THR A 282 27.29 -10.40 -45.05
N ALA A 283 27.88 -9.20 -45.10
CA ALA A 283 27.21 -7.89 -45.22
C ALA A 283 27.06 -7.43 -46.70
N LYS A 284 26.12 -6.53 -46.97
CA LYS A 284 26.12 -5.67 -48.18
C LYS A 284 25.54 -4.27 -47.86
N LEU A 285 26.29 -3.23 -48.22
CA LEU A 285 25.99 -1.79 -48.10
C LEU A 285 25.35 -1.24 -49.40
N ALA A 286 24.45 -0.25 -49.28
CA ALA A 286 24.16 0.79 -50.29
C ALA A 286 23.43 2.02 -49.67
N LEU A 287 23.71 3.23 -50.17
CA LEU A 287 23.13 4.57 -49.89
C LEU A 287 23.30 5.43 -51.18
N PRO A 288 22.62 6.61 -51.43
CA PRO A 288 21.70 7.41 -50.59
C PRO A 288 20.42 8.06 -51.23
N ALA A 289 19.51 8.55 -50.35
CA ALA A 289 18.61 9.76 -50.35
C ALA A 289 17.40 9.91 -51.36
N PRO A 290 16.37 10.78 -51.09
CA PRO A 290 16.17 11.76 -50.00
C PRO A 290 14.81 11.76 -49.23
N ALA A 291 14.87 12.31 -48.01
CA ALA A 291 13.91 13.07 -47.19
C ALA A 291 12.39 12.80 -47.22
N GLU A 292 11.85 12.40 -46.06
CA GLU A 292 10.66 13.03 -45.45
C GLU A 292 10.70 12.84 -43.92
N GLU A 293 10.42 13.92 -43.19
CA GLU A 293 10.60 14.06 -41.74
C GLU A 293 9.61 13.17 -40.95
N THR A 294 10.13 12.32 -40.08
CA THR A 294 9.30 11.57 -39.10
C THR A 294 9.70 11.93 -37.68
N SER A 295 8.75 12.53 -36.96
CA SER A 295 8.78 12.75 -35.52
C SER A 295 8.98 11.43 -34.78
N LYS A 296 10.04 11.35 -33.95
CA LYS A 296 10.33 10.17 -33.10
C LYS A 296 9.19 9.91 -32.12
N SER A 297 8.68 8.69 -32.13
CA SER A 297 7.62 8.19 -31.25
C SER A 297 8.15 7.95 -29.83
N VAL A 298 7.55 8.63 -28.85
CA VAL A 298 7.77 8.39 -27.41
C VAL A 298 7.07 7.09 -26.98
N ALA A 299 7.70 6.38 -26.04
CA ALA A 299 7.38 5.03 -25.58
C ALA A 299 5.87 4.74 -25.35
N LYS A 300 5.37 3.66 -25.95
CA LYS A 300 4.04 3.10 -25.69
C LYS A 300 4.03 2.35 -24.35
N GLY A 301 3.84 3.08 -23.25
CA GLY A 301 3.30 2.50 -22.01
C GLY A 301 1.82 2.18 -22.20
N GLY A 302 1.52 1.11 -22.93
CA GLY A 302 0.15 0.69 -23.19
C GLY A 302 -0.50 0.08 -21.93
N PHE A 303 -1.76 0.43 -21.67
CA PHE A 303 -2.54 -0.21 -20.62
C PHE A 303 -2.78 -1.70 -20.94
N GLY A 304 -2.68 -2.54 -19.91
CA GLY A 304 -2.84 -3.99 -19.99
C GLY A 304 -4.19 -4.46 -20.57
N PRO A 305 -4.38 -5.78 -20.72
CA PRO A 305 -5.61 -6.36 -21.26
C PRO A 305 -6.90 -5.93 -20.52
N GLY A 306 -6.83 -5.53 -19.24
CA GLY A 306 -7.98 -5.11 -18.41
C GLY A 306 -8.36 -3.61 -18.38
N SER A 307 -7.70 -2.75 -19.16
CA SER A 307 -7.87 -1.28 -19.13
C SER A 307 -9.34 -0.80 -19.22
N ILE A 308 -9.72 0.14 -18.35
CA ILE A 308 -11.06 0.75 -18.37
C ILE A 308 -11.31 1.51 -19.68
N MET A 309 -10.25 2.07 -20.27
CA MET A 309 -10.32 2.80 -21.53
C MET A 309 -10.72 1.93 -22.73
N LYS A 310 -10.55 0.60 -22.67
CA LYS A 310 -11.04 -0.30 -23.73
C LYS A 310 -12.57 -0.48 -23.68
N LYS A 311 -13.19 -0.24 -22.52
CA LYS A 311 -14.64 -0.38 -22.31
C LYS A 311 -15.39 0.93 -22.56
N VAL A 312 -14.69 2.05 -22.53
CA VAL A 312 -15.25 3.39 -22.76
C VAL A 312 -15.01 3.80 -24.21
N LYS A 313 -16.06 4.25 -24.91
CA LYS A 313 -15.88 4.84 -26.24
C LYS A 313 -15.28 6.24 -26.10
N ALA A 314 -14.20 6.51 -26.82
CA ALA A 314 -13.48 7.79 -26.77
C ALA A 314 -14.36 9.02 -27.10
N SER A 315 -15.36 8.84 -27.98
CA SER A 315 -16.30 9.90 -28.38
C SER A 315 -17.37 10.23 -27.32
N GLU A 316 -17.71 9.26 -26.47
CA GLU A 316 -18.74 9.38 -25.43
C GLU A 316 -18.13 9.64 -24.04
N PHE A 317 -16.81 9.89 -23.96
CA PHE A 317 -16.13 10.12 -22.69
C PHE A 317 -16.70 11.37 -21.99
N GLN A 318 -17.37 11.13 -20.87
CA GLN A 318 -17.80 12.17 -19.94
C GLN A 318 -16.76 12.30 -18.84
N SER A 319 -16.27 13.52 -18.61
CA SER A 319 -15.33 13.81 -17.53
C SER A 319 -16.04 14.01 -16.20
N SER A 320 -15.39 13.68 -15.08
CA SER A 320 -15.92 13.93 -13.73
C SER A 320 -15.49 15.28 -13.17
N THR A 321 -16.24 15.75 -12.17
CA THR A 321 -15.95 17.01 -11.45
C THR A 321 -14.50 17.06 -10.95
N LYS A 322 -13.98 15.96 -10.40
CA LYS A 322 -12.60 15.90 -9.90
C LYS A 322 -11.55 15.95 -11.00
N ILE A 323 -11.78 15.26 -12.11
CA ILE A 323 -10.84 15.28 -13.24
C ILE A 323 -10.73 16.70 -13.78
N GLU A 324 -11.86 17.39 -13.98
CA GLU A 324 -11.86 18.79 -14.44
C GLU A 324 -11.18 19.71 -13.42
N ALA A 325 -11.45 19.54 -12.12
CA ALA A 325 -10.81 20.33 -11.07
C ALA A 325 -9.27 20.20 -11.08
N VAL A 326 -8.75 19.01 -11.40
CA VAL A 326 -7.31 18.73 -11.50
C VAL A 326 -6.72 19.30 -12.78
N VAL A 327 -7.41 19.14 -13.91
CA VAL A 327 -7.01 19.75 -15.18
C VAL A 327 -6.91 21.28 -15.02
N ASP A 328 -7.87 21.91 -14.35
CA ASP A 328 -7.85 23.35 -14.06
C ASP A 328 -6.64 23.75 -13.22
N GLU A 329 -6.32 22.96 -12.19
CA GLU A 329 -5.20 23.27 -11.29
C GLU A 329 -3.84 23.05 -11.98
N ILE A 330 -3.74 22.03 -12.84
CA ILE A 330 -2.57 21.80 -13.69
C ILE A 330 -2.40 22.93 -14.71
N ASN A 331 -3.50 23.40 -15.32
CA ASN A 331 -3.44 24.54 -16.24
C ASN A 331 -2.97 25.82 -15.53
N LYS A 332 -3.47 26.10 -14.32
CA LYS A 332 -2.98 27.22 -13.50
C LYS A 332 -1.50 27.07 -13.14
N MET A 333 -1.05 25.84 -12.85
CA MET A 333 0.36 25.54 -12.61
C MET A 333 1.21 25.88 -13.84
N ILE A 334 0.82 25.41 -15.03
CA ILE A 334 1.56 25.63 -16.29
C ILE A 334 1.56 27.12 -16.66
N GLN A 335 0.44 27.81 -16.48
CA GLN A 335 0.34 29.26 -16.74
C GLN A 335 1.18 30.10 -15.77
N GLY A 336 1.28 29.68 -14.49
CA GLY A 336 2.06 30.39 -13.48
C GLY A 336 3.57 30.19 -13.61
N ASP A 337 4.02 28.99 -13.98
CA ASP A 337 5.43 28.65 -14.20
C ASP A 337 5.54 27.54 -15.25
N ASN A 338 6.04 27.88 -16.44
CA ASN A 338 6.22 26.90 -17.52
C ASN A 338 7.19 25.78 -17.13
N GLY A 339 8.09 26.00 -16.18
CA GLY A 339 9.00 24.98 -15.65
C GLY A 339 8.43 24.21 -14.46
N ALA A 340 7.16 24.38 -14.11
CA ALA A 340 6.52 23.61 -13.04
C ALA A 340 6.18 22.19 -13.50
N LYS A 341 6.37 21.23 -12.58
CA LYS A 341 5.98 19.83 -12.79
C LYS A 341 5.09 19.37 -11.65
N GLY A 342 4.07 18.59 -12.00
CA GLY A 342 3.05 18.09 -11.10
C GLY A 342 3.13 16.58 -10.90
N ILE A 343 2.85 16.13 -9.69
CA ILE A 343 2.60 14.71 -9.38
C ILE A 343 1.12 14.57 -9.06
N VAL A 344 0.43 13.63 -9.69
CA VAL A 344 -0.93 13.26 -9.30
C VAL A 344 -0.92 11.88 -8.67
N PHE A 345 -1.42 11.79 -7.45
CA PHE A 345 -1.60 10.55 -6.73
C PHE A 345 -3.07 10.14 -6.73
N SER A 346 -3.32 8.86 -7.00
CA SER A 346 -4.60 8.22 -6.73
C SER A 346 -4.40 6.80 -6.22
N GLN A 347 -5.30 6.34 -5.35
CA GLN A 347 -5.34 4.94 -4.95
C GLN A 347 -5.87 4.01 -6.06
N PHE A 348 -6.65 4.53 -7.02
CA PHE A 348 -7.31 3.72 -8.04
C PHE A 348 -6.54 3.79 -9.36
N GLY A 349 -5.96 2.66 -9.79
CA GLY A 349 -5.23 2.59 -11.07
C GLY A 349 -6.10 3.02 -12.25
N SER A 350 -7.36 2.57 -12.30
CA SER A 350 -8.31 2.95 -13.35
C SER A 350 -8.61 4.45 -13.40
N MET A 351 -8.57 5.16 -12.26
CA MET A 351 -8.75 6.61 -12.24
C MET A 351 -7.59 7.33 -12.93
N LEU A 352 -6.36 6.82 -12.76
CA LEU A 352 -5.19 7.35 -13.46
C LEU A 352 -5.30 7.15 -14.99
N GLU A 353 -5.98 6.10 -15.47
CA GLU A 353 -6.24 5.91 -16.92
C GLU A 353 -7.14 6.99 -17.48
N LEU A 354 -8.27 7.24 -16.80
CA LEU A 354 -9.24 8.25 -17.18
C LEU A 354 -8.59 9.64 -17.19
N LEU A 355 -7.77 9.92 -16.16
CA LEU A 355 -7.04 11.17 -16.05
C LEU A 355 -5.99 11.30 -17.16
N GLU A 356 -5.22 10.26 -17.46
CA GLU A 356 -4.23 10.28 -18.54
C GLU A 356 -4.89 10.58 -19.89
N PHE A 357 -6.02 9.92 -20.19
CA PHE A 357 -6.78 10.18 -21.41
C PHE A 357 -7.26 11.63 -21.49
N ARG A 358 -7.83 12.15 -20.40
CA ARG A 358 -8.33 13.53 -20.35
C ARG A 358 -7.22 14.59 -20.41
N LEU A 359 -6.06 14.33 -19.80
CA LEU A 359 -4.88 15.20 -19.85
C LEU A 359 -4.29 15.23 -21.27
N LYS A 360 -4.13 14.07 -21.92
CA LYS A 360 -3.67 13.99 -23.31
C LYS A 360 -4.59 14.76 -24.26
N ARG A 361 -5.91 14.65 -24.07
CA ARG A 361 -6.91 15.42 -24.84
C ARG A 361 -6.82 16.93 -24.59
N ALA A 362 -6.33 17.35 -23.42
CA ALA A 362 -6.04 18.75 -23.12
C ALA A 362 -4.69 19.25 -23.70
N GLY A 363 -3.93 18.37 -24.37
CA GLY A 363 -2.57 18.68 -24.83
C GLY A 363 -1.50 18.64 -23.73
N ILE A 364 -1.81 18.04 -22.57
CA ILE A 364 -0.87 17.91 -21.45
C ILE A 364 -0.19 16.54 -21.53
N THR A 365 1.13 16.56 -21.67
CA THR A 365 2.01 15.39 -21.63
C THR A 365 2.13 14.85 -20.21
N CYS A 366 1.88 13.55 -20.07
CA CYS A 366 1.97 12.86 -18.80
C CYS A 366 2.53 11.45 -18.96
N VAL A 367 3.16 10.95 -17.90
CA VAL A 367 3.60 9.56 -17.77
C VAL A 367 2.91 8.89 -16.59
N ILE A 368 2.72 7.58 -16.68
CA ILE A 368 2.13 6.77 -15.63
C ILE A 368 3.22 5.95 -14.95
N PHE A 369 3.16 5.88 -13.62
CA PHE A 369 4.00 5.07 -12.77
C PHE A 369 3.13 4.15 -11.90
N ARG A 370 3.20 2.84 -12.15
CA ARG A 370 2.39 1.81 -11.49
C ARG A 370 3.26 0.66 -11.00
N GLY A 371 2.78 -0.01 -9.95
CA GLY A 371 3.45 -1.19 -9.39
C GLY A 371 3.57 -2.36 -10.38
N GLY A 372 2.70 -2.47 -11.38
CA GLY A 372 2.79 -3.54 -12.39
C GLY A 372 3.80 -3.31 -13.51
N MET A 373 4.49 -2.16 -13.52
CA MET A 373 5.48 -1.85 -14.55
C MET A 373 6.78 -2.64 -14.33
N SER A 374 7.41 -3.07 -15.42
CA SER A 374 8.76 -3.65 -15.39
C SER A 374 9.78 -2.63 -14.86
N MET A 375 10.90 -3.11 -14.31
CA MET A 375 11.96 -2.24 -13.79
C MET A 375 12.45 -1.24 -14.84
N GLN A 376 12.67 -1.68 -16.09
CA GLN A 376 13.08 -0.80 -17.18
C GLN A 376 12.03 0.30 -17.45
N ALA A 377 10.75 -0.07 -17.53
CA ALA A 377 9.68 0.90 -17.79
C ALA A 377 9.54 1.92 -16.65
N ARG A 378 9.80 1.51 -15.40
CA ARG A 378 9.83 2.42 -14.24
C ARG A 378 10.97 3.42 -14.35
N GLU A 379 12.17 2.96 -14.71
CA GLU A 379 13.34 3.82 -14.92
C GLU A 379 13.10 4.80 -16.07
N ASP A 380 12.57 4.33 -17.20
CA ASP A 380 12.28 5.16 -18.37
C ASP A 380 11.23 6.25 -18.05
N ALA A 381 10.18 5.90 -17.29
CA ALA A 381 9.16 6.86 -16.87
C ALA A 381 9.72 7.94 -15.93
N LEU A 382 10.60 7.56 -14.99
CA LEU A 382 11.26 8.49 -14.09
C LEU A 382 12.27 9.37 -14.82
N ALA A 383 13.06 8.81 -15.73
CA ALA A 383 14.00 9.55 -16.57
C ALA A 383 13.24 10.57 -17.43
N ALA A 384 12.17 10.15 -18.11
CA ALA A 384 11.36 11.03 -18.92
C ALA A 384 10.71 12.15 -18.08
N PHE A 385 10.23 11.85 -16.87
CA PHE A 385 9.69 12.88 -15.98
C PHE A 385 10.76 13.84 -15.44
N ASN A 386 11.99 13.40 -15.21
CA ASN A 386 13.05 14.25 -14.68
C ASN A 386 13.71 15.10 -15.78
N GLU A 387 14.03 14.49 -16.92
CA GLU A 387 14.86 15.08 -17.98
C GLU A 387 14.06 15.88 -19.01
N ASP A 388 12.86 15.42 -19.40
CA ASP A 388 12.08 16.09 -20.45
C ASP A 388 11.33 17.31 -19.89
N PRO A 389 11.63 18.55 -20.35
CA PRO A 389 10.92 19.75 -19.91
C PRO A 389 9.46 19.80 -20.37
N ASN A 390 9.13 19.09 -21.45
CA ASN A 390 7.76 18.98 -21.93
C ASN A 390 6.95 18.07 -21.04
N MET A 391 7.54 17.08 -20.37
CA MET A 391 6.82 16.19 -19.46
C MET A 391 6.36 16.94 -18.21
N LYS A 392 5.10 17.37 -18.16
CA LYS A 392 4.58 18.20 -17.08
C LYS A 392 4.07 17.41 -15.89
N VAL A 393 3.53 16.21 -16.12
CA VAL A 393 2.79 15.48 -15.08
C VAL A 393 3.23 14.02 -15.00
N ILE A 394 3.41 13.51 -13.78
CA ILE A 394 3.53 12.08 -13.50
C ILE A 394 2.33 11.62 -12.67
N LEU A 395 1.73 10.51 -13.10
CA LEU A 395 0.56 9.88 -12.48
C LEU A 395 1.02 8.66 -11.70
N ILE A 396 0.88 8.66 -10.38
CA ILE A 396 1.45 7.61 -9.51
C ILE A 396 0.33 6.92 -8.73
N SER A 397 0.30 5.58 -8.78
CA SER A 397 -0.59 4.81 -7.91
C SER A 397 -0.04 4.75 -6.49
N LEU A 398 -0.93 4.76 -5.49
CA LEU A 398 -0.56 4.69 -4.07
C LEU A 398 0.47 3.58 -3.75
N LYS A 399 0.27 2.37 -4.31
CA LYS A 399 1.17 1.22 -4.13
C LYS A 399 2.59 1.47 -4.65
N ALA A 400 2.70 2.15 -5.79
CA ALA A 400 3.98 2.48 -6.39
C ALA A 400 4.69 3.64 -5.64
N GLY A 401 3.95 4.42 -4.85
CA GLY A 401 4.49 5.52 -4.03
C GLY A 401 5.31 5.07 -2.81
N GLY A 402 5.23 3.80 -2.41
CA GLY A 402 5.99 3.21 -1.30
C GLY A 402 7.49 3.08 -1.57
N GLU A 403 7.91 3.05 -2.83
CA GLU A 403 9.24 2.60 -3.29
C GLU A 403 10.39 3.60 -3.13
N GLY A 404 10.25 4.63 -2.30
CA GLY A 404 11.38 5.53 -2.05
C GLY A 404 11.70 6.50 -3.19
N LEU A 405 10.77 6.71 -4.13
CA LEU A 405 10.95 7.52 -5.34
C LEU A 405 11.52 8.92 -5.06
N ASN A 406 12.43 9.36 -5.91
CA ASN A 406 12.99 10.71 -5.86
C ASN A 406 12.31 11.61 -6.90
N LEU A 407 11.36 12.43 -6.45
CA LEU A 407 10.51 13.26 -7.32
C LEU A 407 10.67 14.76 -7.03
N GLN A 408 11.87 15.15 -6.57
CA GLN A 408 12.22 16.52 -6.20
C GLN A 408 12.12 17.55 -7.35
N VAL A 409 12.01 17.10 -8.61
CA VAL A 409 11.79 17.98 -9.77
C VAL A 409 10.36 18.55 -9.76
N ALA A 410 9.41 17.87 -9.12
CA ALA A 410 8.04 18.34 -9.01
C ALA A 410 7.89 19.38 -7.89
N ASN A 411 7.17 20.46 -8.19
CA ASN A 411 6.81 21.49 -7.21
C ASN A 411 5.30 21.50 -6.89
N HIS A 412 4.50 20.72 -7.61
CA HIS A 412 3.07 20.57 -7.34
C HIS A 412 2.72 19.11 -7.08
N VAL A 413 1.87 18.88 -6.07
CA VAL A 413 1.37 17.55 -5.70
C VAL A 413 -0.16 17.61 -5.63
N PHE A 414 -0.82 16.71 -6.34
CA PHE A 414 -2.27 16.62 -6.45
C PHE A 414 -2.71 15.29 -5.85
N LEU A 415 -3.53 15.34 -4.80
CA LEU A 415 -4.06 14.16 -4.11
C LEU A 415 -5.54 14.04 -4.50
N MET A 416 -5.84 13.06 -5.37
CA MET A 416 -7.18 12.87 -5.94
C MET A 416 -8.20 12.37 -4.91
N ASP A 417 -7.76 11.48 -4.03
CA ASP A 417 -8.58 10.78 -3.06
C ASP A 417 -7.92 10.82 -1.68
N PRO A 418 -8.71 11.02 -0.59
CA PRO A 418 -8.18 11.04 0.76
C PRO A 418 -7.82 9.62 1.20
N TRP A 419 -6.66 9.42 1.83
CA TRP A 419 -6.18 8.13 2.31
C TRP A 419 -6.50 7.95 3.80
N TRP A 420 -6.70 6.73 4.27
CA TRP A 420 -7.03 6.49 5.70
C TRP A 420 -6.00 7.03 6.69
N ASN A 421 -4.73 7.02 6.30
CA ASN A 421 -3.62 7.46 7.13
C ASN A 421 -3.03 8.79 6.63
N PRO A 422 -3.22 9.92 7.35
CA PRO A 422 -2.63 11.21 7.00
C PRO A 422 -1.09 11.17 6.89
N ALA A 423 -0.43 10.29 7.64
CA ALA A 423 1.02 10.16 7.60
C ALA A 423 1.51 9.62 6.25
N SER A 424 0.76 8.70 5.63
CA SER A 424 1.06 8.19 4.30
C SER A 424 0.96 9.29 3.25
N GLU A 425 -0.08 10.14 3.31
CA GLU A 425 -0.21 11.28 2.39
C GLU A 425 0.94 12.28 2.55
N MET A 426 1.31 12.58 3.80
CA MET A 426 2.45 13.45 4.06
C MET A 426 3.76 12.84 3.53
N GLN A 427 3.94 11.53 3.65
CA GLN A 427 5.09 10.84 3.08
C GLN A 427 5.14 10.96 1.55
N ALA A 428 3.99 10.89 0.88
CA ALA A 428 3.88 11.10 -0.56
C ALA A 428 4.28 12.54 -0.96
N ILE A 429 3.80 13.55 -0.24
CA ILE A 429 4.20 14.95 -0.49
C ILE A 429 5.69 15.15 -0.22
N GLN A 430 6.25 14.48 0.79
CA GLN A 430 7.68 14.54 1.11
C GLN A 430 8.59 13.92 0.02
N ARG A 431 8.04 13.20 -0.97
CA ARG A 431 8.80 12.76 -2.16
C ARG A 431 9.19 13.93 -3.06
N ALA A 432 8.35 14.96 -3.13
CA ALA A 432 8.62 16.22 -3.83
C ALA A 432 9.31 17.25 -2.92
N HIS A 433 8.92 17.32 -1.65
CA HIS A 433 9.55 18.19 -0.65
C HIS A 433 10.78 17.51 -0.04
N ARG A 434 11.85 17.36 -0.82
CA ARG A 434 13.10 16.69 -0.43
C ARG A 434 14.31 17.60 -0.60
N ILE A 435 15.43 17.24 0.04
CA ILE A 435 16.72 17.92 -0.10
C ILE A 435 17.09 17.97 -1.60
N GLY A 436 17.38 19.16 -2.12
CA GLY A 436 17.59 19.39 -3.55
C GLY A 436 16.43 20.13 -4.22
N GLN A 437 15.28 20.26 -3.55
CA GLN A 437 14.17 21.09 -4.03
C GLN A 437 14.53 22.58 -3.93
N THR A 438 14.36 23.30 -5.04
CA THR A 438 14.62 24.75 -5.14
C THR A 438 13.34 25.58 -5.16
N LYS A 439 12.20 24.98 -5.56
CA LYS A 439 10.91 25.66 -5.68
C LYS A 439 9.99 25.35 -4.48
N ALA A 440 9.14 26.30 -4.12
CA ALA A 440 8.09 26.06 -3.12
C ALA A 440 7.16 24.94 -3.58
N VAL A 441 6.82 24.02 -2.66
CA VAL A 441 5.99 22.86 -2.97
C VAL A 441 4.54 23.14 -2.58
N LYS A 442 3.62 23.04 -3.54
CA LYS A 442 2.18 23.19 -3.33
C LYS A 442 1.51 21.82 -3.42
N ALA A 443 0.90 21.36 -2.34
CA ALA A 443 0.06 20.17 -2.33
C ALA A 443 -1.42 20.55 -2.30
N VAL A 444 -2.22 20.01 -3.20
CA VAL A 444 -3.68 20.22 -3.27
C VAL A 444 -4.38 18.90 -3.05
N ARG A 445 -5.23 18.84 -2.01
CA ARG A 445 -6.13 17.73 -1.70
C ARG A 445 -7.50 18.03 -2.30
N PHE A 446 -7.98 17.18 -3.21
CA PHE A 446 -9.31 17.29 -3.77
C PHE A 446 -10.30 16.52 -2.90
N ILE A 447 -11.27 17.21 -2.32
CA ILE A 447 -12.30 16.62 -1.48
C ILE A 447 -13.66 17.04 -1.99
N THR A 448 -14.54 16.08 -2.16
CA THR A 448 -15.91 16.37 -2.59
C THR A 448 -16.82 16.63 -1.39
N SER A 449 -17.47 17.80 -1.38
CA SER A 449 -18.40 18.22 -0.32
C SER A 449 -19.67 17.36 -0.32
N ASP A 450 -20.29 17.16 0.84
CA ASP A 450 -21.55 16.41 0.98
C ASP A 450 -21.43 14.92 0.61
N THR A 451 -20.21 14.36 0.65
CA THR A 451 -19.94 12.95 0.32
C THR A 451 -19.19 12.22 1.44
N ILE A 452 -18.95 10.92 1.21
CA ILE A 452 -18.18 10.05 2.10
C ILE A 452 -16.76 10.58 2.35
N GLU A 453 -16.16 11.30 1.39
CA GLU A 453 -14.81 11.82 1.54
C GLU A 453 -14.70 12.89 2.62
N GLU A 454 -15.70 13.77 2.71
CA GLU A 454 -15.75 14.76 3.78
C GLU A 454 -15.87 14.09 5.15
N LYS A 455 -16.63 13.00 5.25
CA LYS A 455 -16.71 12.20 6.47
C LYS A 455 -15.38 11.52 6.81
N ILE A 456 -14.67 11.01 5.81
CA ILE A 456 -13.33 10.43 6.00
C ILE A 456 -12.36 11.48 6.55
N ILE A 457 -12.35 12.71 6.02
CA ILE A 457 -11.51 13.80 6.54
C ILE A 457 -11.90 14.16 7.97
N LYS A 458 -13.20 14.31 8.28
CA LYS A 458 -13.67 14.57 9.65
C LYS A 458 -13.23 13.47 10.63
N LEU A 459 -13.24 12.21 10.16
CA LEU A 459 -12.77 11.08 10.95
C LEU A 459 -11.25 11.12 11.17
N GLN A 460 -10.47 11.45 10.14
CA GLN A 460 -9.03 11.64 10.26
C GLN A 460 -8.71 12.75 11.25
N GLU A 461 -9.38 13.90 11.16
CA GLU A 461 -9.21 15.02 12.10
C GLU A 461 -9.53 14.60 13.53
N LYS A 462 -10.64 13.89 13.75
CA LYS A 462 -10.99 13.35 15.07
C LYS A 462 -9.92 12.40 15.60
N LYS A 463 -9.42 11.49 14.75
CA LYS A 463 -8.36 10.54 15.13
C LYS A 463 -7.03 11.23 15.38
N GLN A 464 -6.70 12.26 14.59
CA GLN A 464 -5.50 13.05 14.75
C GLN A 464 -5.56 13.89 16.02
N LEU A 465 -6.70 14.48 16.37
CA LEU A 465 -6.88 15.20 17.65
C LEU A 465 -6.72 14.26 18.85
N VAL A 466 -7.28 13.05 18.78
CA VAL A 466 -7.07 12.02 19.81
C VAL A 466 -5.60 11.62 19.89
N PHE A 467 -4.91 11.54 18.74
CA PHE A 467 -3.48 11.25 18.67
C PHE A 467 -2.59 12.38 19.17
N ASP A 468 -2.90 13.64 18.88
CA ASP A 468 -2.12 14.81 19.31
C ASP A 468 -2.36 15.11 20.79
N ALA A 469 -3.57 14.85 21.29
CA ALA A 469 -3.91 14.95 22.72
C ALA A 469 -3.34 13.79 23.54
N SER A 470 -3.01 12.67 22.91
CA SER A 470 -2.29 11.57 23.53
C SER A 470 -0.79 11.74 23.24
N ILE A 471 0.08 11.44 24.21
CA ILE A 471 1.54 11.46 23.96
C ILE A 471 1.96 10.19 23.15
N ASP A 472 1.01 9.61 22.40
CA ASP A 472 1.01 8.23 21.95
C ASP A 472 1.32 8.15 20.46
N GLY A 473 2.60 8.15 20.14
CA GLY A 473 3.15 8.01 18.81
C GLY A 473 2.97 6.64 18.14
N SER A 474 1.85 5.92 18.29
CA SER A 474 1.58 4.69 17.51
C SER A 474 0.69 4.98 16.31
N ALA A 475 1.30 5.24 15.15
CA ALA A 475 0.59 5.46 13.88
C ALA A 475 -0.32 4.29 13.47
N THR A 476 -0.14 3.10 14.06
CA THR A 476 -0.92 1.89 13.77
C THR A 476 -2.37 1.95 14.31
N SER A 477 -2.65 2.75 15.35
CA SER A 477 -4.03 2.91 15.86
C SER A 477 -4.89 3.81 14.97
N LEU A 478 -4.26 4.68 14.17
CA LEU A 478 -4.94 5.58 13.23
C LEU A 478 -5.56 4.80 12.05
N GLY A 479 -4.96 3.67 11.66
CA GLY A 479 -5.41 2.86 10.51
C GLY A 479 -6.63 1.97 10.79
N LYS A 480 -6.84 1.52 12.04
CA LYS A 480 -7.94 0.61 12.37
C LYS A 480 -9.25 1.36 12.54
N LEU A 481 -10.26 1.00 11.75
CA LEU A 481 -11.63 1.50 11.88
C LEU A 481 -12.37 0.73 12.96
N THR A 482 -12.94 1.45 13.93
CA THR A 482 -13.82 0.86 14.94
C THR A 482 -15.25 0.76 14.42
N GLU A 483 -16.11 -0.02 15.09
CA GLU A 483 -17.54 -0.06 14.76
C GLU A 483 -18.19 1.34 14.83
N GLN A 484 -17.78 2.16 15.79
CA GLN A 484 -18.26 3.53 15.93
C GLN A 484 -17.84 4.41 14.74
N ASP A 485 -16.62 4.23 14.24
CA ASP A 485 -16.13 4.92 13.05
C ASP A 485 -16.96 4.54 11.82
N LEU A 486 -17.25 3.25 11.65
CA LEU A 486 -18.08 2.76 10.55
C LEU A 486 -19.50 3.31 10.63
N ARG A 487 -20.12 3.30 11.82
CA ARG A 487 -21.45 3.90 12.02
C ARG A 487 -21.46 5.38 11.64
N PHE A 488 -20.43 6.15 12.04
CA PHE A 488 -20.31 7.56 11.66
C PHE A 488 -20.25 7.78 10.14
N LEU A 489 -19.52 6.92 9.42
CA LEU A 489 -19.40 7.02 7.96
C LEU A 489 -20.75 6.81 7.24
N PHE A 490 -21.58 5.88 7.72
CA PHE A 490 -22.88 5.56 7.12
C PHE A 490 -24.07 6.27 7.79
N GLN A 491 -23.84 7.11 8.80
CA GLN A 491 -24.91 7.85 9.49
C GLN A 491 -25.53 8.91 8.57
N HIS A 492 -26.86 8.96 8.54
CA HIS A 492 -27.62 9.84 7.68
C HIS A 492 -27.72 11.28 8.21
#